data_AF-A0A0H5Q6Z3-F1
#
_entry.id   AF-A0A0H5Q6Z3-F1
#
_cell.length_a   1.000
_cell.length_b   1.000
_cell.length_c   1.000
_cell.angle_alpha   90.00
_cell.angle_beta   90.00
_cell.angle_gamma   90.00
#
_symmetry.space_group_name_H-M   'P 1'
#
loop_
_entity.id
_entity.type
_entity.pdbx_description
1 polymer ?
#
loop_
_entity_poly.entity_id
_entity_poly.type
_entity_poly.pdbx_seq_one_letter_code
_entity_poly.pdbx_strand_id
1 'polypeptide(L)'
;MARPTEWRRTFQSFVDGEQRQAHATRGPAIFAGETVGRIHVHYQGSTFPAVTLAPYANEVMMGVWLQNNLSSDPDLDPVDDASSEEWMWWEGAGWANQVFGYRPSDDQEVEVDTFPTDGGYRDIKAQRKCIADGSVWIATAGDPAGGNQTNHYLQYAMSVLVILP
;
A
#
# COMPACT_ATOMS: atom_id res chain seq x y z
N MET A 1 31.24 -16.52 -1.72
CA MET A 1 30.50 -16.25 -2.97
C MET A 1 29.23 -15.49 -2.62
N ALA A 2 28.80 -14.54 -3.45
CA ALA A 2 27.50 -13.89 -3.27
C ALA A 2 26.39 -14.91 -3.57
N ARG A 3 25.32 -14.93 -2.76
CA ARG A 3 24.15 -15.78 -3.00
C ARG A 3 23.42 -15.31 -4.27
N PRO A 4 22.82 -16.21 -5.06
CA PRO A 4 22.06 -15.83 -6.24
C PRO A 4 20.81 -15.02 -5.84
N THR A 5 20.37 -14.13 -6.72
CA THR A 5 19.23 -13.24 -6.48
C THR A 5 18.31 -13.17 -7.69
N GLU A 6 17.04 -12.88 -7.45
CA GLU A 6 16.06 -12.61 -8.50
C GLU A 6 15.08 -11.51 -8.09
N TRP A 7 14.43 -10.90 -9.09
CA TRP A 7 13.39 -9.90 -8.87
C TRP A 7 12.02 -10.46 -9.19
N ARG A 8 11.13 -10.50 -8.20
CA ARG A 8 9.72 -10.87 -8.35
C ARG A 8 8.86 -9.62 -8.36
N ARG A 9 7.83 -9.57 -9.21
CA ARG A 9 7.04 -8.36 -9.44
C ARG A 9 5.55 -8.65 -9.36
N THR A 10 4.81 -7.64 -8.93
CA THR A 10 3.35 -7.63 -8.97
C THR A 10 2.86 -6.23 -9.29
N PHE A 11 1.62 -6.14 -9.76
CA PHE A 11 0.93 -4.90 -10.06
C PHE A 11 -0.56 -5.09 -9.86
N GLN A 12 -1.22 -4.08 -9.28
CA GLN A 12 -2.67 -4.04 -9.20
C GLN A 12 -3.18 -2.63 -9.42
N SER A 13 -4.12 -2.49 -10.36
CA SER A 13 -4.96 -1.30 -10.50
C SER A 13 -6.25 -1.52 -9.73
N PHE A 14 -6.66 -0.54 -8.93
CA PHE A 14 -7.89 -0.57 -8.14
C PHE A 14 -7.98 -1.85 -7.30
N VAL A 15 -7.17 -1.92 -6.25
CA VAL A 15 -7.23 -3.00 -5.27
C VAL A 15 -8.67 -3.19 -4.80
N ASP A 16 -9.14 -4.44 -4.81
CA ASP A 16 -10.52 -4.86 -4.54
C ASP A 16 -11.61 -4.33 -5.50
N GLY A 17 -11.28 -3.44 -6.44
CA GLY A 17 -12.22 -2.87 -7.40
C GLY A 17 -13.23 -1.89 -6.79
N GLU A 18 -13.00 -1.42 -5.57
CA GLU A 18 -13.93 -0.56 -4.84
C GLU A 18 -13.19 0.41 -3.92
N GLN A 19 -13.91 1.44 -3.48
CA GLN A 19 -13.41 2.42 -2.52
C GLN A 19 -13.63 1.89 -1.10
N ARG A 20 -12.56 1.73 -0.33
CA ARG A 20 -12.63 1.22 1.05
C ARG A 20 -11.76 2.02 1.99
N GLN A 21 -12.06 1.90 3.28
CA GLN A 21 -11.23 2.46 4.34
C GLN A 21 -9.87 1.79 4.45
N ALA A 22 -9.79 0.51 4.08
CA ALA A 22 -8.57 -0.27 4.12
C ALA A 22 -8.48 -1.21 2.91
N HIS A 23 -7.25 -1.42 2.47
CA HIS A 23 -6.88 -2.40 1.46
C HIS A 23 -5.71 -3.21 1.98
N ALA A 24 -5.72 -4.52 1.75
CA ALA A 24 -4.59 -5.38 2.03
C ALA A 24 -4.43 -6.37 0.88
N THR A 25 -3.23 -6.43 0.30
CA THR A 25 -2.98 -7.24 -0.89
C THR A 25 -1.74 -8.10 -0.72
N ARG A 26 -1.87 -9.37 -1.11
CA ARG A 26 -0.73 -10.26 -1.28
C ARG A 26 0.10 -9.86 -2.49
N GLY A 27 1.38 -9.62 -2.27
CA GLY A 27 2.37 -9.46 -3.31
C GLY A 27 3.02 -10.79 -3.71
N PRO A 28 4.27 -10.76 -4.22
CA PRO A 28 4.99 -11.97 -4.58
C PRO A 28 5.14 -12.95 -3.41
N ALA A 29 4.96 -14.23 -3.70
CA ALA A 29 5.27 -15.31 -2.78
C ALA A 29 6.76 -15.34 -2.47
N ILE A 30 7.10 -15.68 -1.22
CA ILE A 30 8.46 -15.88 -0.73
C ILE A 30 8.48 -17.26 -0.06
N PHE A 31 9.43 -18.10 -0.43
CA PHE A 31 9.49 -19.48 0.05
C PHE A 31 10.44 -19.63 1.24
N ALA A 32 10.21 -20.66 2.04
CA ALA A 32 11.04 -20.95 3.20
C ALA A 32 12.54 -21.02 2.83
N GLY A 33 13.37 -20.28 3.58
CA GLY A 33 14.82 -20.19 3.34
C GLY A 33 15.24 -19.03 2.45
N GLU A 34 14.33 -18.43 1.68
CA GLU A 34 14.60 -17.20 0.93
C GLU A 34 14.68 -15.98 1.85
N THR A 35 15.27 -14.89 1.35
CA THR A 35 15.34 -13.62 2.08
C THR A 35 14.86 -12.49 1.19
N VAL A 36 13.90 -11.70 1.68
CA VAL A 36 13.56 -10.43 1.07
C VAL A 36 14.72 -9.47 1.32
N GLY A 37 15.35 -8.99 0.26
CA GLY A 37 16.53 -8.13 0.32
C GLY A 37 16.22 -6.64 0.21
N ARG A 38 15.37 -6.27 -0.76
CA ARG A 38 15.02 -4.88 -1.09
C ARG A 38 13.67 -4.86 -1.79
N ILE A 39 12.86 -3.83 -1.55
CA ILE A 39 11.56 -3.68 -2.21
C ILE A 39 11.51 -2.31 -2.88
N HIS A 40 11.13 -2.28 -4.15
CA HIS A 40 10.70 -1.07 -4.84
C HIS A 40 9.19 -1.11 -4.92
N VAL A 41 8.53 -0.10 -4.37
CA VAL A 41 7.08 0.05 -4.48
C VAL A 41 6.77 1.43 -5.01
N HIS A 42 5.87 1.47 -5.99
CA HIS A 42 5.24 2.69 -6.46
C HIS A 42 3.75 2.54 -6.23
N TYR A 43 3.15 3.48 -5.51
CA TYR A 43 1.74 3.41 -5.18
C TYR A 43 1.06 4.76 -5.37
N GLN A 44 -0.24 4.71 -5.57
CA GLN A 44 -1.10 5.87 -5.58
C GLN A 44 -2.44 5.47 -5.00
N GLY A 45 -2.99 6.31 -4.14
CA GLY A 45 -4.39 6.25 -3.75
C GLY A 45 -5.18 7.44 -4.27
N SER A 46 -6.49 7.28 -4.33
CA SER A 46 -7.40 8.37 -4.71
C SER A 46 -8.74 8.24 -4.00
N THR A 47 -9.40 9.37 -3.74
CA THR A 47 -10.75 9.41 -3.19
C THR A 47 -11.60 10.44 -3.91
N PHE A 48 -12.90 10.19 -3.93
CA PHE A 48 -13.90 11.20 -4.19
C PHE A 48 -14.41 11.67 -2.82
N PRO A 49 -14.04 12.87 -2.37
CA PRO A 49 -14.34 13.29 -1.02
C PRO A 49 -15.86 13.37 -0.82
N ALA A 50 -16.35 12.82 0.29
CA ALA A 50 -17.77 12.86 0.62
C ALA A 50 -18.27 14.29 0.89
N VAL A 51 -17.34 15.19 1.27
CA VAL A 51 -17.58 16.63 1.44
C VAL A 51 -16.62 17.37 0.52
N THR A 52 -17.16 17.91 -0.57
CA THR A 52 -16.40 18.68 -1.54
C THR A 52 -15.78 19.93 -0.88
N LEU A 53 -14.51 20.22 -1.17
CA LEU A 53 -13.72 21.34 -0.67
C LEU A 53 -13.53 21.35 0.85
N ALA A 54 -13.55 20.17 1.50
CA ALA A 54 -13.24 20.09 2.93
C ALA A 54 -11.82 20.63 3.18
N PRO A 55 -11.62 21.58 4.12
CA PRO A 55 -10.30 22.14 4.39
C PRO A 55 -9.37 21.18 5.17
N TYR A 56 -9.85 19.96 5.45
CA TYR A 56 -9.15 18.91 6.18
C TYR A 56 -9.56 17.54 5.61
N ALA A 57 -8.61 16.62 5.59
CA ALA A 57 -8.84 15.21 5.29
C ALA A 57 -8.03 14.36 6.28
N ASN A 58 -8.52 13.14 6.57
CA ASN A 58 -7.83 12.24 7.48
C ASN A 58 -6.66 11.56 6.77
N GLU A 59 -5.53 11.46 7.46
CA GLU A 59 -4.36 10.75 6.96
C GLU A 59 -4.68 9.25 6.80
N VAL A 60 -4.04 8.62 5.82
CA VAL A 60 -4.05 7.17 5.68
C VAL A 60 -2.65 6.64 5.97
N MET A 61 -2.57 5.46 6.53
CA MET A 61 -1.35 4.76 6.85
C MET A 61 -1.10 3.71 5.79
N MET A 62 0.17 3.48 5.48
CA MET A 62 0.57 2.47 4.52
C MET A 62 1.75 1.68 5.05
N GLY A 63 1.74 0.37 4.82
CA GLY A 63 2.79 -0.51 5.27
C GLY A 63 3.08 -1.66 4.30
N VAL A 64 4.31 -2.15 4.39
CA VAL A 64 4.80 -3.34 3.70
C VAL A 64 5.49 -4.25 4.69
N TRP A 65 5.18 -5.55 4.65
CA TRP A 65 5.79 -6.55 5.52
C TRP A 65 5.94 -7.90 4.83
N LEU A 66 6.67 -8.81 5.46
CA LEU A 66 6.76 -10.21 5.05
C LEU A 66 5.94 -11.05 6.03
N GLN A 67 4.89 -11.69 5.52
CA GLN A 67 4.10 -12.64 6.29
C GLN A 67 4.61 -14.05 6.03
N ASN A 68 4.97 -14.79 7.09
CA ASN A 68 5.57 -16.13 7.00
C ASN A 68 4.51 -17.25 7.00
N ASN A 69 3.40 -17.02 6.32
CA ASN A 69 2.35 -18.00 6.10
C ASN A 69 1.62 -17.67 4.80
N LEU A 70 0.91 -18.66 4.23
CA LEU A 70 0.07 -18.50 3.04
C LEU A 70 -1.38 -18.12 3.38
N SER A 71 -1.64 -17.49 4.54
CA SER A 71 -2.97 -17.03 4.97
C SER A 71 -3.55 -15.97 4.04
N SER A 72 -4.86 -16.00 3.78
CA SER A 72 -5.58 -15.00 2.95
C SER A 72 -5.80 -13.70 3.67
N ASP A 73 -5.55 -13.70 4.96
CA ASP A 73 -5.82 -12.58 5.83
C ASP A 73 -4.49 -11.95 6.21
N PRO A 74 -4.38 -10.62 6.15
CA PRO A 74 -3.18 -9.91 6.58
C PRO A 74 -3.02 -10.04 8.10
N ASP A 75 -1.79 -10.27 8.56
CA ASP A 75 -1.48 -10.35 9.98
C ASP A 75 -1.33 -8.96 10.63
N LEU A 76 -1.17 -7.89 9.84
CA LEU A 76 -1.00 -6.51 10.31
C LEU A 76 -2.04 -5.57 9.70
N ASP A 77 -2.53 -4.64 10.52
CA ASP A 77 -3.28 -3.46 10.09
C ASP A 77 -2.41 -2.18 10.21
N PRO A 78 -2.27 -1.36 9.16
CA PRO A 78 -1.43 -0.16 9.20
C PRO A 78 -1.79 0.86 10.29
N VAL A 79 -3.05 0.95 10.70
CA VAL A 79 -3.53 1.88 11.74
C VAL A 79 -3.31 1.28 13.12
N ASP A 80 -3.80 0.06 13.35
CA ASP A 80 -3.79 -0.55 14.68
C ASP A 80 -2.41 -1.05 15.11
N ASP A 81 -1.57 -1.49 14.15
CA ASP A 81 -0.27 -2.09 14.41
C ASP A 81 0.91 -1.17 14.09
N ALA A 82 0.72 0.16 14.10
CA ALA A 82 1.73 1.15 13.69
C ALA A 82 3.10 1.04 14.41
N SER A 83 3.15 0.39 15.58
CA SER A 83 4.37 0.18 16.37
C SER A 83 5.06 -1.17 16.16
N SER A 84 4.53 -2.04 15.29
CA SER A 84 5.05 -3.39 15.06
C SER A 84 6.46 -3.37 14.47
N GLU A 85 7.34 -4.26 14.95
CA GLU A 85 8.69 -4.45 14.37
C GLU A 85 8.67 -5.32 13.10
N GLU A 86 7.52 -5.91 12.77
CA GLU A 86 7.34 -6.74 11.58
C GLU A 86 7.29 -5.91 10.30
N TRP A 87 6.93 -4.63 10.40
CA TRP A 87 6.97 -3.69 9.28
C TRP A 87 8.38 -3.66 8.68
N MET A 88 8.45 -3.90 7.38
CA MET A 88 9.63 -3.63 6.58
C MET A 88 9.71 -2.16 6.18
N TRP A 89 8.54 -1.53 6.09
CA TRP A 89 8.35 -0.11 5.88
C TRP A 89 6.93 0.26 6.29
N TRP A 90 6.78 1.44 6.87
CA TRP A 90 5.51 2.01 7.30
C TRP A 90 5.61 3.53 7.17
N GLU A 91 4.56 4.17 6.68
CA GLU A 91 4.45 5.63 6.68
C GLU A 91 3.01 6.10 6.78
N GLY A 92 2.86 7.34 7.22
CA GLY A 92 1.66 8.13 6.96
C GLY A 92 1.69 8.72 5.54
N ALA A 93 0.54 8.74 4.89
CA ALA A 93 0.33 9.30 3.57
C ALA A 93 -0.78 10.34 3.63
N GLY A 94 -0.38 11.60 3.48
CA GLY A 94 -1.29 12.72 3.36
C GLY A 94 -1.86 12.87 1.95
N TRP A 95 -3.07 13.40 1.88
CA TRP A 95 -3.70 13.80 0.62
C TRP A 95 -2.92 14.94 -0.04
N ALA A 96 -2.69 14.78 -1.33
CA ALA A 96 -2.22 15.80 -2.25
C ALA A 96 -3.39 16.69 -2.69
N ASN A 97 -3.03 17.86 -3.21
CA ASN A 97 -3.96 18.88 -3.71
C ASN A 97 -5.12 18.28 -4.52
N GLN A 98 -6.30 18.87 -4.32
CA GLN A 98 -7.51 18.62 -5.10
C GLN A 98 -7.22 18.73 -6.60
N VAL A 99 -7.50 17.67 -7.33
CA VAL A 99 -7.50 17.66 -8.80
C VAL A 99 -8.93 17.80 -9.26
N PHE A 100 -9.26 18.95 -9.86
CA PHE A 100 -10.57 19.14 -10.48
C PHE A 100 -10.57 18.53 -11.89
N GLY A 101 -11.34 17.46 -12.05
CA GLY A 101 -11.70 16.91 -13.35
C GLY A 101 -13.02 17.48 -13.82
N TYR A 102 -13.17 17.72 -15.12
CA TYR A 102 -14.47 18.07 -15.70
C TYR A 102 -15.18 16.79 -16.16
N ARG A 103 -16.42 16.58 -15.73
CA ARG A 103 -17.26 15.47 -16.16
C ARG A 103 -18.25 15.95 -17.24
N PRO A 104 -18.05 15.57 -18.51
CA PRO A 104 -18.88 16.08 -19.61
C PRO A 104 -20.33 15.58 -19.59
N SER A 105 -20.64 14.51 -18.86
CA SER A 105 -21.98 13.91 -18.86
C SER A 105 -23.02 14.75 -18.11
N ASP A 106 -22.58 15.52 -17.12
CA ASP A 106 -23.43 16.34 -16.26
C ASP A 106 -22.92 17.78 -16.10
N ASP A 107 -21.89 18.19 -16.85
CA ASP A 107 -21.30 19.55 -16.83
C ASP A 107 -20.80 19.94 -15.43
N GLN A 108 -20.33 18.96 -14.65
CA GLN A 108 -19.86 19.17 -13.27
C GLN A 108 -18.34 19.07 -13.16
N GLU A 109 -17.76 19.92 -12.32
CA GLU A 109 -16.41 19.73 -11.79
C GLU A 109 -16.45 18.66 -10.71
N VAL A 110 -15.54 17.70 -10.79
CA VAL A 110 -15.36 16.61 -9.84
C VAL A 110 -14.02 16.80 -9.16
N GLU A 111 -14.06 16.96 -7.85
CA GLU A 111 -12.88 16.94 -7.00
C GLU A 111 -12.38 15.50 -6.82
N VAL A 112 -11.09 15.31 -7.03
CA VAL A 112 -10.37 14.07 -6.74
C VAL A 112 -9.16 14.40 -5.91
N ASP A 113 -9.08 13.81 -4.72
CA ASP A 113 -7.87 13.87 -3.91
C ASP A 113 -7.03 12.62 -4.17
N THR A 114 -5.71 12.78 -4.17
CA THR A 114 -4.77 11.69 -4.45
C THR A 114 -3.69 11.63 -3.39
N PHE A 115 -3.06 10.48 -3.16
CA PHE A 115 -1.89 10.35 -2.30
C PHE A 115 -0.91 9.34 -2.90
N PRO A 116 0.37 9.36 -2.52
CA PRO A 116 1.01 10.36 -1.66
C PRO A 116 1.43 11.61 -2.45
N THR A 117 1.82 12.65 -1.73
CA THR A 117 2.16 13.97 -2.30
C THR A 117 3.47 14.02 -3.09
N ASP A 118 4.31 13.00 -2.95
CA ASP A 118 5.69 12.97 -3.46
C ASP A 118 5.87 12.04 -4.67
N GLY A 119 4.77 11.57 -5.27
CA GLY A 119 4.79 10.64 -6.40
C GLY A 119 4.96 9.18 -6.00
N GLY A 120 4.97 8.85 -4.70
CA GLY A 120 4.67 7.51 -4.18
C GLY A 120 5.66 6.40 -4.48
N TYR A 121 6.87 6.75 -4.88
CA TYR A 121 7.95 5.78 -5.02
C TYR A 121 8.70 5.59 -3.71
N ARG A 122 8.92 4.34 -3.32
CA ARG A 122 9.66 3.96 -2.10
C ARG A 122 10.67 2.87 -2.41
N ASP A 123 11.86 3.07 -1.87
CA ASP A 123 13.00 2.17 -1.98
C ASP A 123 13.34 1.59 -0.61
N ILE A 124 12.72 0.46 -0.28
CA ILE A 124 12.73 -0.14 1.04
C ILE A 124 13.94 -1.08 1.17
N LYS A 125 14.82 -0.79 2.12
CA LYS A 125 16.08 -1.52 2.37
C LYS A 125 16.07 -2.27 3.70
N ALA A 126 14.93 -2.83 4.07
CA ALA A 126 14.81 -3.71 5.22
C ALA A 126 14.91 -5.17 4.75
N GLN A 127 15.85 -5.94 5.30
CA GLN A 127 15.95 -7.37 4.98
C GLN A 127 15.13 -8.21 5.96
N ARG A 128 14.42 -9.22 5.43
CA ARG A 128 13.66 -10.18 6.24
C ARG A 128 13.82 -11.58 5.66
N LYS A 129 14.19 -12.54 6.51
CA LYS A 129 14.29 -13.95 6.14
C LYS A 129 12.91 -14.58 6.22
N CYS A 130 12.55 -15.34 5.21
CA CYS A 130 11.33 -16.12 5.18
C CYS A 130 11.55 -17.46 5.91
N ILE A 131 10.82 -17.68 7.00
CA ILE A 131 10.96 -18.87 7.85
C ILE A 131 9.99 -19.99 7.48
N ALA A 132 8.91 -19.66 6.78
CA ALA A 132 7.92 -20.57 6.23
C ALA A 132 7.28 -19.91 4.99
N ASP A 133 6.78 -20.71 4.05
CA ASP A 133 6.20 -20.21 2.80
C ASP A 133 5.17 -19.11 3.07
N GLY A 134 5.36 -17.99 2.40
CA GLY A 134 4.71 -16.73 2.74
C GLY A 134 4.60 -15.78 1.56
N SER A 135 4.33 -14.51 1.85
CA SER A 135 4.22 -13.46 0.84
C SER A 135 4.63 -12.12 1.41
N VAL A 136 5.17 -11.25 0.55
CA VAL A 136 5.25 -9.83 0.88
C VAL A 136 3.85 -9.25 0.77
N TRP A 137 3.43 -8.52 1.78
CA TRP A 137 2.14 -7.85 1.82
C TRP A 137 2.31 -6.34 1.72
N ILE A 138 1.28 -5.71 1.19
CA ILE A 138 1.11 -4.27 1.17
C ILE A 138 -0.28 -3.97 1.70
N ALA A 139 -0.40 -3.00 2.59
CA ALA A 139 -1.69 -2.58 3.10
C ALA A 139 -1.75 -1.06 3.26
N THR A 140 -2.95 -0.53 3.07
CA THR A 140 -3.33 0.83 3.44
C THR A 140 -4.54 0.78 4.35
N ALA A 141 -4.62 1.68 5.31
CA ALA A 141 -5.80 1.85 6.16
C ALA A 141 -5.85 3.29 6.67
N GLY A 142 -7.05 3.85 6.83
CA GLY A 142 -7.22 5.12 7.55
C GLY A 142 -8.06 4.92 8.82
N ASP A 143 -7.92 5.85 9.77
CA ASP A 143 -8.59 5.79 11.07
C ASP A 143 -10.12 5.55 10.95
N PRO A 144 -10.67 4.46 11.53
CA PRO A 144 -12.11 4.17 11.64
C PRO A 144 -12.95 5.36 12.11
N ALA A 145 -12.44 6.15 13.06
CA ALA A 145 -13.14 7.32 13.58
C ALA A 145 -13.25 8.45 12.54
N GLY A 146 -12.42 8.42 11.49
CA GLY A 146 -12.45 9.35 10.37
C GLY A 146 -13.64 9.16 9.42
N GLY A 147 -14.40 8.07 9.55
CA GLY A 147 -15.55 7.74 8.71
C GLY A 147 -15.18 7.70 7.22
N ASN A 148 -16.09 8.15 6.35
CA ASN A 148 -15.89 8.06 4.89
C ASN A 148 -14.75 8.94 4.34
N GLN A 149 -14.12 9.78 5.17
CA GLN A 149 -13.01 10.65 4.74
C GLN A 149 -11.69 9.89 4.49
N THR A 150 -11.61 8.63 4.93
CA THR A 150 -10.45 7.75 4.70
C THR A 150 -10.71 6.74 3.59
N ASN A 151 -11.94 6.66 3.06
CA ASN A 151 -12.28 5.74 1.98
C ASN A 151 -11.49 6.13 0.73
N HIS A 152 -10.76 5.18 0.15
CA HIS A 152 -9.92 5.43 -1.01
C HIS A 152 -9.91 4.22 -1.93
N TYR A 153 -9.47 4.44 -3.17
CA TYR A 153 -8.97 3.39 -4.06
C TYR A 153 -7.46 3.32 -3.92
N LEU A 154 -6.89 2.13 -4.04
CA LEU A 154 -5.45 1.91 -4.10
C LEU A 154 -5.03 1.33 -5.45
N GLN A 155 -3.90 1.78 -5.97
CA GLN A 155 -3.17 1.12 -7.05
C GLN A 155 -1.68 1.09 -6.71
N TYR A 156 -0.99 0.03 -7.13
CA TYR A 156 0.44 -0.10 -6.88
C TYR A 156 1.15 -1.00 -7.88
N ALA A 157 2.47 -0.79 -8.00
CA ALA A 157 3.42 -1.70 -8.61
C ALA A 157 4.53 -2.00 -7.59
N MET A 158 4.88 -3.27 -7.44
CA MET A 158 5.92 -3.69 -6.50
C MET A 158 6.91 -4.64 -7.15
N SER A 159 8.19 -4.45 -6.86
CA SER A 159 9.31 -5.30 -7.27
C SER A 159 10.13 -5.66 -6.04
N VAL A 160 10.26 -6.96 -5.76
CA VAL A 160 10.92 -7.51 -4.58
C VAL A 160 12.20 -8.23 -5.02
N LEU A 161 13.36 -7.81 -4.50
CA LEU A 161 14.61 -8.52 -4.63
C LEU A 161 14.63 -9.67 -3.63
N VAL A 162 14.66 -10.89 -4.14
CA VAL A 162 14.75 -12.12 -3.36
C VAL A 162 16.18 -12.64 -3.42
N ILE A 163 16.77 -12.92 -2.26
CA ILE A 163 18.04 -13.62 -2.13
C ILE A 163 17.72 -15.09 -1.89
N LEU A 164 18.20 -15.93 -2.80
CA LEU A 164 17.94 -17.36 -2.79
C LEU A 164 18.81 -18.07 -1.72
N PRO A 165 18.45 -19.31 -1.32
CA PRO A 165 19.19 -20.09 -0.31
C PRO A 165 20.68 -20.25 -0.61
#